data_AF-A0A8T0R5Q3-F1
#
_entry.id   AF-A0A8T0R5Q3-F1
#
_cell.length_a   1.000
_cell.length_b   1.000
_cell.length_c   1.000
_cell.angle_alpha   90.00
_cell.angle_beta   90.00
_cell.angle_gamma   90.00
#
_symmetry.space_group_name_H-M   'P 1'
#
loop_
_entity.id
_entity.type
_entity.pdbx_description
1 polymer ?
#
loop_
_entity_poly.entity_id
_entity_poly.type
_entity_poly.pdbx_seq_one_letter_code
_entity_poly.pdbx_strand_id
1 'polypeptide(L)'
;MYIDNVTELAFDDVTPEDPDFPFIQGLAEAGLISSKLSRSDMNLPEDLQDDHNLFSPESCLSRQDLVSWKMALDKRQLPEVDRNSLYKASGYIDIDKIDTAAWPALVADLAAGDQSITALAFGFTRLFQPDKPVTKGQAALAISTGDSTEVVLEELARIEAEKIAEAAVSAHGALVAQVEKDLNASFERDLKKEREKVETLEKLAEEARMELDRLRAEREEEKNILLRGRAAVESEMEVLSKLRSEVEEQLHSVLSKKVEISFEKSRIEKLQKEIENENLAVVLLQYELEVERKALSMARAWAEEEAKKAREHARALEEARNQWERQGIKVTVEGGLGDC
;
A
#
# COMPACT_ATOMS: atom_id res chain seq x y z
N MET A 1 2.31 63.40 -30.22
CA MET A 1 3.72 63.68 -30.52
C MET A 1 3.99 65.06 -29.95
N TYR A 2 4.72 65.14 -28.84
CA TYR A 2 5.07 66.42 -28.20
C TYR A 2 6.40 66.86 -28.84
N ILE A 3 6.40 67.99 -29.56
CA ILE A 3 7.62 68.52 -30.18
C ILE A 3 8.22 69.51 -29.18
N ASP A 4 9.20 69.06 -28.40
CA ASP A 4 9.79 69.79 -27.27
C ASP A 4 10.72 70.96 -27.68
N ASN A 5 10.72 71.42 -28.93
CA ASN A 5 11.51 72.57 -29.40
C ASN A 5 10.89 73.21 -30.65
N VAL A 6 9.83 74.00 -30.51
CA VAL A 6 9.35 74.89 -31.58
C VAL A 6 10.45 75.92 -31.84
N THR A 7 11.14 75.80 -32.97
CA THR A 7 12.30 76.65 -33.29
C THR A 7 11.88 77.94 -34.01
N GLU A 8 10.73 77.93 -34.70
CA GLU A 8 10.10 79.09 -35.36
C GLU A 8 8.60 78.81 -35.63
N LEU A 9 7.72 79.82 -35.48
CA LEU A 9 6.28 79.68 -35.76
C LEU A 9 6.04 79.60 -37.28
N ALA A 10 5.28 78.60 -37.72
CA ALA A 10 5.01 78.40 -39.14
C ALA A 10 4.12 79.48 -39.78
N PHE A 11 3.23 80.09 -38.99
CA PHE A 11 2.22 81.06 -39.42
C PHE A 11 2.07 82.19 -38.41
N ASP A 12 1.67 83.37 -38.86
CA ASP A 12 1.54 84.57 -38.01
C ASP A 12 0.27 84.60 -37.15
N ASP A 13 -0.74 83.85 -37.55
CA ASP A 13 -2.07 83.84 -36.94
C ASP A 13 -2.37 82.56 -36.13
N VAL A 14 -1.39 81.67 -35.95
CA VAL A 14 -1.53 80.44 -35.15
C VAL A 14 -0.54 80.49 -33.99
N THR A 15 -1.05 80.45 -32.77
CA THR A 15 -0.25 80.57 -31.54
C THR A 15 -0.23 79.25 -30.76
N PRO A 16 0.79 78.98 -29.91
CA PRO A 16 0.86 77.77 -29.09
C PRO A 16 -0.35 77.53 -28.17
N GLU A 17 -1.13 78.56 -27.89
CA GLU A 17 -2.36 78.49 -27.10
C GLU A 17 -3.56 77.91 -27.86
N ASP A 18 -3.49 77.82 -29.19
CA ASP A 18 -4.53 77.20 -30.02
C ASP A 18 -4.55 75.67 -29.80
N PRO A 19 -5.70 75.04 -29.46
CA PRO A 19 -5.80 73.59 -29.30
C PRO A 19 -5.30 72.80 -30.52
N ASP A 20 -5.42 73.37 -31.72
CA ASP A 20 -5.02 72.75 -32.98
C ASP A 20 -3.56 73.06 -33.37
N PHE A 21 -2.86 73.92 -32.62
CA PHE A 21 -1.47 74.31 -32.87
C PHE A 21 -0.52 73.14 -33.12
N PRO A 22 -0.48 72.06 -32.29
CA PRO A 22 0.49 70.99 -32.48
C PRO A 22 0.29 70.26 -33.81
N PHE A 23 -0.95 70.18 -34.30
CA PHE A 23 -1.28 69.54 -35.56
C PHE A 23 -0.91 70.43 -36.75
N ILE A 24 -1.27 71.72 -36.69
CA ILE A 24 -0.98 72.70 -37.75
C ILE A 24 0.54 72.90 -37.87
N GLN A 25 1.22 73.18 -36.75
CA GLN A 25 2.66 73.35 -36.71
C GLN A 25 3.39 72.08 -37.19
N GLY A 26 2.97 70.90 -36.72
CA GLY A 26 3.58 69.64 -37.14
C GLY A 26 3.44 69.34 -38.64
N LEU A 27 2.30 69.67 -39.25
CA LEU A 27 2.11 69.54 -40.70
C LEU A 27 3.00 70.51 -41.48
N ALA A 28 3.16 71.75 -40.99
CA ALA A 28 4.01 72.75 -41.61
C ALA A 28 5.50 72.40 -41.50
N GLU A 29 5.95 71.93 -40.34
CA GLU A 29 7.32 71.45 -40.11
C GLU A 29 7.65 70.21 -40.95
N ALA A 30 6.66 69.36 -41.22
CA ALA A 30 6.79 68.24 -42.16
C ALA A 30 6.79 68.68 -43.64
N GLY A 31 6.57 69.98 -43.92
CA GLY A 31 6.51 70.52 -45.28
C GLY A 31 5.25 70.11 -46.06
N LEU A 32 4.21 69.61 -45.38
CA LEU A 32 2.96 69.16 -46.01
C LEU A 32 2.01 70.31 -46.34
N ILE A 33 2.09 71.40 -45.57
CA ILE A 33 1.37 72.64 -45.83
C ILE A 33 2.37 73.79 -45.99
N SER A 34 2.12 74.66 -46.98
CA SER A 34 2.99 75.80 -47.28
C SER A 34 3.01 76.78 -46.11
N SER A 35 4.21 77.11 -45.62
CA SER A 35 4.41 77.95 -44.44
C SER A 35 5.71 78.77 -44.55
N LYS A 36 6.03 79.58 -43.55
CA LYS A 36 7.29 80.34 -43.50
C LYS A 36 8.51 79.42 -43.56
N LEU A 37 8.38 78.24 -42.95
CA LEU A 37 9.42 77.22 -42.84
C LEU A 37 9.79 76.59 -44.19
N SER A 38 8.86 76.59 -45.15
CA SER A 38 9.08 76.03 -46.50
C SER A 38 9.63 77.07 -47.49
N ARG A 39 9.47 78.37 -47.20
CA ARG A 39 9.86 79.48 -48.09
C ARG A 39 11.29 79.98 -47.86
N SER A 40 11.86 79.78 -46.68
CA SER A 40 13.21 80.26 -46.32
C SER A 40 14.33 79.68 -47.17
N ASP A 41 14.13 78.54 -47.83
CA ASP A 41 15.09 77.90 -48.74
C ASP A 41 14.98 78.36 -50.20
N MET A 42 13.95 79.14 -50.57
CA MET A 42 13.74 79.61 -51.93
C MET A 42 14.32 81.03 -52.08
N ASN A 43 15.41 81.18 -52.84
CA ASN A 43 16.01 82.48 -53.21
C ASN A 43 15.05 83.33 -54.08
N LEU A 44 13.97 83.84 -53.49
CA LEU A 44 12.98 84.69 -54.15
C LEU A 44 13.33 86.17 -53.94
N PRO A 45 13.22 87.04 -54.97
CA PRO A 45 13.45 88.48 -54.81
C PRO A 45 12.57 89.10 -53.73
N GLU A 46 13.15 89.96 -52.87
CA GLU A 46 12.48 90.63 -51.74
C GLU A 46 11.19 91.37 -52.13
N ASP A 47 11.07 91.82 -53.38
CA ASP A 47 9.95 92.63 -53.88
C ASP A 47 8.61 91.87 -54.05
N LEU A 48 8.60 90.55 -53.87
CA LEU A 48 7.40 89.67 -53.95
C LEU A 48 7.11 88.94 -52.63
N GLN A 49 7.75 89.34 -51.53
CA GLN A 49 7.46 88.81 -50.20
C GLN A 49 6.08 89.32 -49.75
N ASP A 50 5.08 88.47 -49.90
CA ASP A 50 3.84 88.61 -49.15
C ASP A 50 4.19 88.39 -47.67
N ASP A 51 4.35 89.49 -46.94
CA ASP A 51 4.97 89.58 -45.60
C ASP A 51 4.17 88.84 -44.51
N HIS A 52 2.98 88.32 -44.82
CA HIS A 52 2.09 87.66 -43.87
C HIS A 52 1.67 86.27 -44.37
N ASN A 53 2.34 85.23 -43.87
CA ASN A 53 1.92 83.84 -44.08
C ASN A 53 0.86 83.50 -43.01
N LEU A 54 -0.41 83.59 -43.40
CA LEU A 54 -1.56 83.29 -42.56
C LEU A 54 -2.10 81.89 -42.88
N PHE A 55 -2.40 81.09 -41.85
CA PHE A 55 -3.08 79.79 -41.99
C PHE A 55 -4.60 79.93 -42.03
N SER A 56 -5.13 80.91 -41.30
CA SER A 56 -6.56 81.17 -41.13
C SER A 56 -7.34 79.95 -40.62
N PRO A 57 -7.09 79.47 -39.38
CA PRO A 57 -7.66 78.22 -38.85
C PRO A 57 -9.20 78.20 -38.83
N GLU A 58 -9.83 79.37 -38.69
CA GLU A 58 -11.30 79.52 -38.67
C GLU A 58 -11.94 79.61 -40.07
N SER A 59 -11.14 79.65 -41.14
CA SER A 59 -11.64 79.69 -42.51
C SER A 59 -12.03 78.29 -43.01
N CYS A 60 -13.03 78.23 -43.88
CA CYS A 60 -13.41 76.97 -44.51
C CYS A 60 -12.29 76.47 -45.45
N LEU A 61 -11.95 75.18 -45.34
CA LEU A 61 -11.03 74.52 -46.26
C LEU A 61 -11.53 74.58 -47.71
N SER A 62 -10.70 75.07 -48.62
CA SER A 62 -11.01 75.18 -50.04
C SER A 62 -10.79 73.84 -50.77
N ARG A 63 -11.34 73.71 -51.98
CA ARG A 63 -11.15 72.49 -52.80
C ARG A 63 -9.70 72.33 -53.22
N GLN A 64 -9.04 73.41 -53.60
CA GLN A 64 -7.64 73.36 -54.02
C GLN A 64 -6.72 73.01 -52.86
N ASP A 65 -7.00 73.50 -51.65
CA ASP A 65 -6.18 73.20 -50.47
C ASP A 65 -6.36 71.75 -50.05
N LEU A 66 -7.60 71.24 -50.04
CA LEU A 66 -7.85 69.82 -49.75
C LEU A 66 -7.04 68.89 -50.67
N VAL A 67 -7.09 69.14 -51.99
CA VAL A 67 -6.35 68.33 -52.96
C VAL A 67 -4.85 68.49 -52.78
N SER A 68 -4.37 69.73 -52.57
CA SER A 68 -2.95 70.02 -52.38
C SER A 68 -2.38 69.33 -51.15
N TRP A 69 -3.04 69.50 -50.00
CA TRP A 69 -2.59 68.91 -48.73
C TRP A 69 -2.68 67.39 -48.76
N LYS A 70 -3.73 66.82 -49.36
CA LYS A 70 -3.86 65.37 -49.48
C LYS A 70 -2.81 64.77 -50.41
N MET A 71 -2.52 65.40 -51.54
CA MET A 71 -1.48 64.92 -52.46
C MET A 71 -0.08 65.05 -51.87
N ALA A 72 0.19 66.10 -51.09
CA ALA A 72 1.44 66.23 -50.34
C ALA A 72 1.61 65.11 -49.29
N LEU A 73 0.50 64.68 -48.67
CA LEU A 73 0.50 63.56 -47.73
C LEU A 73 0.79 62.21 -48.40
N ASP A 74 0.20 61.97 -49.58
CA ASP A 74 0.34 60.67 -50.27
C ASP A 74 1.62 60.55 -51.11
N LYS A 75 2.05 61.64 -51.74
CA LYS A 75 3.10 61.64 -52.76
C LYS A 75 4.28 62.48 -52.32
N ARG A 76 5.44 61.83 -52.18
CA ARG A 76 6.71 62.51 -51.88
C ARG A 76 7.18 63.47 -52.98
N GLN A 77 6.76 63.24 -54.23
CA GLN A 77 7.11 64.08 -55.37
C GLN A 77 5.88 64.28 -56.25
N LEU A 78 5.61 65.53 -56.60
CA LEU A 78 4.54 65.93 -57.51
C LEU A 78 5.12 66.23 -58.90
N PRO A 79 4.35 66.07 -59.98
CA PRO A 79 4.81 66.35 -61.34
C PRO A 79 5.06 67.84 -61.56
N GLU A 80 6.04 68.19 -62.40
CA GLU A 80 6.13 69.54 -62.93
C GLU A 80 5.01 69.78 -63.95
N VAL A 81 4.24 70.85 -63.76
CA VAL A 81 3.03 71.11 -64.54
C VAL A 81 3.06 72.52 -65.10
N ASP A 82 2.83 72.64 -66.41
CA ASP A 82 2.51 73.90 -67.06
C ASP A 82 1.00 74.06 -67.28
N ARG A 83 0.56 75.27 -67.63
CA ARG A 83 -0.87 75.58 -67.85
C ARG A 83 -1.52 74.65 -68.88
N ASN A 84 -0.78 74.30 -69.93
CA ASN A 84 -1.30 73.45 -71.00
C ASN A 84 -1.50 72.01 -70.53
N SER A 85 -0.62 71.49 -69.68
CA SER A 85 -0.73 70.16 -69.09
C SER A 85 -1.93 70.08 -68.15
N LEU A 86 -2.16 71.09 -67.30
CA LEU A 86 -3.35 71.13 -66.44
C LEU A 86 -4.64 71.23 -67.27
N TYR A 87 -4.65 72.04 -68.34
CA TYR A 87 -5.82 72.16 -69.23
C TYR A 87 -6.19 70.83 -69.87
N LYS A 88 -5.20 70.08 -70.35
CA LYS A 88 -5.41 68.76 -70.97
C LYS A 88 -5.86 67.70 -69.97
N ALA A 89 -5.32 67.71 -68.75
CA ALA A 89 -5.63 66.72 -67.72
C ALA A 89 -7.00 66.95 -67.08
N SER A 90 -7.39 68.21 -66.84
CA SER A 90 -8.58 68.54 -66.06
C SER A 90 -9.83 68.83 -66.88
N GLY A 91 -9.69 69.49 -68.03
CA GLY A 91 -10.85 69.98 -68.81
C GLY A 91 -11.71 71.03 -68.10
N TYR A 92 -11.22 71.60 -66.98
CA TYR A 92 -11.95 72.64 -66.24
C TYR A 92 -11.98 73.96 -67.00
N ILE A 93 -13.09 74.68 -66.88
CA ILE A 93 -13.29 75.98 -67.55
C ILE A 93 -12.60 77.11 -66.77
N ASP A 94 -12.48 76.98 -65.45
CA ASP A 94 -12.00 78.00 -64.51
C ASP A 94 -10.56 77.78 -64.03
N ILE A 95 -9.71 77.17 -64.87
CA ILE A 95 -8.29 76.92 -64.55
C ILE A 95 -7.53 78.20 -64.20
N ASP A 96 -7.88 79.32 -64.82
CA ASP A 96 -7.24 80.62 -64.55
C ASP A 96 -7.52 81.17 -63.15
N LYS A 97 -8.44 80.55 -62.40
CA LYS A 97 -8.71 80.88 -61.00
C LYS A 97 -7.95 79.98 -60.00
N ILE A 98 -7.32 78.92 -60.48
CA ILE A 98 -6.61 77.94 -59.63
C ILE A 98 -5.21 78.46 -59.38
N ASP A 99 -4.79 78.48 -58.12
CA ASP A 99 -3.43 78.85 -57.77
C ASP A 99 -2.41 77.95 -58.49
N THR A 100 -1.38 78.55 -59.08
CA THR A 100 -0.30 77.83 -59.78
C THR A 100 0.39 76.79 -58.90
N ALA A 101 0.49 77.03 -57.58
CA ALA A 101 1.07 76.09 -56.62
C ALA A 101 0.23 74.83 -56.44
N ALA A 102 -1.07 74.88 -56.72
CA ALA A 102 -1.99 73.73 -56.63
C ALA A 102 -1.98 72.86 -57.90
N TRP A 103 -1.39 73.32 -59.01
CA TRP A 103 -1.42 72.59 -60.29
C TRP A 103 -0.75 71.22 -60.23
N PRO A 104 0.44 71.05 -59.63
CA PRO A 104 1.09 69.74 -59.48
C PRO A 104 0.20 68.73 -58.75
N ALA A 105 -0.40 69.15 -57.63
CA ALA A 105 -1.28 68.31 -56.84
C ALA A 105 -2.55 67.95 -57.59
N LEU A 106 -3.19 68.92 -58.25
CA LEU A 106 -4.41 68.67 -58.99
C LEU A 106 -4.19 67.72 -60.18
N VAL A 107 -3.08 67.84 -60.90
CA VAL A 107 -2.74 66.89 -61.97
C VAL A 107 -2.44 65.49 -61.42
N ALA A 108 -1.73 65.39 -60.29
CA ALA A 108 -1.47 64.11 -59.64
C ALA A 108 -2.77 63.43 -59.18
N ASP A 109 -3.71 64.19 -58.61
CA ASP A 109 -5.03 63.70 -58.23
C ASP A 109 -5.80 63.19 -59.45
N LEU A 110 -5.90 64.00 -60.51
CA LEU A 110 -6.61 63.64 -61.74
C LEU A 110 -6.02 62.40 -62.43
N ALA A 111 -4.72 62.16 -62.29
CA ALA A 111 -4.06 60.96 -62.83
C ALA A 111 -4.55 59.67 -62.16
N ALA A 112 -5.12 59.74 -60.95
CA ALA A 112 -5.75 58.60 -60.27
C ALA A 112 -7.14 58.24 -60.84
N GLY A 113 -7.68 59.01 -61.80
CA GLY A 113 -8.92 58.70 -62.49
C GLY A 113 -10.12 58.61 -61.56
N ASP A 114 -10.85 57.48 -61.58
CA ASP A 114 -12.04 57.26 -60.73
C ASP A 114 -11.72 57.18 -59.23
N GLN A 115 -10.44 57.01 -58.86
CA GLN A 115 -9.98 57.00 -57.47
C GLN A 115 -9.52 58.38 -56.98
N SER A 116 -9.56 59.40 -57.84
CA SER A 116 -9.19 60.77 -57.49
C SER A 116 -10.17 61.40 -56.49
N ILE A 117 -9.68 62.31 -55.67
CA ILE A 117 -10.49 63.15 -54.78
C ILE A 117 -11.49 63.95 -55.61
N THR A 118 -11.04 64.50 -56.74
CA THR A 118 -11.92 65.24 -57.66
C THR A 118 -13.10 64.41 -58.15
N ALA A 119 -12.89 63.14 -58.52
CA ALA A 119 -13.98 62.24 -58.93
C ALA A 119 -14.87 61.83 -57.76
N LEU A 120 -14.28 61.41 -56.63
CA LEU A 120 -15.01 60.82 -55.50
C LEU A 120 -15.71 61.85 -54.62
N ALA A 121 -15.00 62.92 -54.24
CA ALA A 121 -15.51 63.91 -53.30
C ALA A 121 -16.29 65.04 -54.01
N PHE A 122 -15.83 65.50 -55.19
CA PHE A 122 -16.45 66.64 -55.86
C PHE A 122 -17.43 66.25 -56.96
N GLY A 123 -17.31 65.04 -57.49
CA GLY A 123 -18.14 64.51 -58.56
C GLY A 123 -17.81 65.09 -59.94
N PHE A 124 -18.57 64.68 -60.95
CA PHE A 124 -18.37 65.14 -62.32
C PHE A 124 -18.72 66.62 -62.47
N THR A 125 -17.70 67.47 -62.56
CA THR A 125 -17.83 68.92 -62.68
C THR A 125 -16.98 69.46 -63.82
N ARG A 126 -17.47 70.51 -64.49
CA ARG A 126 -16.71 71.25 -65.52
C ARG A 126 -16.09 72.55 -65.00
N LEU A 127 -16.43 72.90 -63.76
CA LEU A 127 -15.88 74.01 -62.99
C LEU A 127 -15.32 73.43 -61.70
N PHE A 128 -14.04 73.63 -61.45
CA PHE A 128 -13.39 73.16 -60.24
C PHE A 128 -13.85 73.97 -59.03
N GLN A 129 -14.01 75.29 -59.20
CA GLN A 129 -14.31 76.25 -58.15
C GLN A 129 -13.29 76.16 -57.00
N PRO A 130 -12.03 76.60 -57.22
CA PRO A 130 -10.91 76.36 -56.29
C PRO A 130 -11.21 76.80 -54.85
N ASP A 131 -11.79 77.99 -54.68
CA ASP A 131 -12.10 78.59 -53.37
C ASP A 131 -13.39 78.06 -52.73
N LYS A 132 -14.08 77.11 -53.38
CA LYS A 132 -15.34 76.59 -52.84
C LYS A 132 -15.08 75.81 -51.55
N PRO A 133 -15.84 76.06 -50.47
CA PRO A 133 -15.65 75.33 -49.22
C PRO A 133 -15.99 73.85 -49.39
N VAL A 134 -15.17 73.01 -48.76
CA VAL A 134 -15.30 71.56 -48.71
C VAL A 134 -16.21 71.17 -47.53
N THR A 135 -17.14 70.26 -47.77
CA THR A 135 -17.97 69.70 -46.68
C THR A 135 -17.22 68.63 -45.90
N LYS A 136 -17.57 68.41 -44.62
CA LYS A 136 -16.96 67.36 -43.79
C LYS A 136 -17.00 65.96 -44.44
N GLY A 137 -18.09 65.64 -45.16
CA GLY A 137 -18.20 64.36 -45.89
C GLY A 137 -17.22 64.26 -47.05
N GLN A 138 -16.98 65.36 -47.77
CA GLN A 138 -16.01 65.42 -48.86
C GLN A 138 -14.57 65.31 -48.34
N ALA A 139 -14.26 65.99 -47.24
CA ALA A 139 -12.96 65.87 -46.59
C ALA A 139 -12.71 64.44 -46.05
N ALA A 140 -13.71 63.84 -45.39
CA ALA A 140 -13.61 62.47 -44.87
C ALA A 140 -13.39 61.46 -46.01
N LEU A 141 -14.12 61.60 -47.12
CA LEU A 141 -13.94 60.74 -48.29
C LEU A 141 -12.54 60.90 -48.87
N ALA A 142 -12.10 62.14 -49.10
CA ALA A 142 -10.76 62.44 -49.61
C ALA A 142 -9.66 61.83 -48.76
N ILE A 143 -9.72 61.96 -47.43
CA ILE A 143 -8.71 61.44 -46.51
C ILE A 143 -8.76 59.90 -46.43
N SER A 144 -9.95 59.30 -46.52
CA SER A 144 -10.12 57.84 -46.46
C SER A 144 -9.62 57.09 -47.71
N THR A 145 -9.42 57.81 -48.80
CA THR A 145 -8.97 57.27 -50.09
C THR A 145 -7.49 57.54 -50.30
N GLY A 146 -6.74 56.55 -50.79
CA GLY A 146 -5.33 56.72 -51.18
C GLY A 146 -4.49 55.47 -50.91
N ASP A 147 -3.19 55.59 -51.20
CA ASP A 147 -2.25 54.47 -51.20
C ASP A 147 -2.06 53.81 -49.82
N SER A 148 -2.41 54.50 -48.73
CA SER A 148 -2.25 53.99 -47.35
C SER A 148 -3.46 53.21 -46.82
N THR A 149 -4.60 53.23 -47.52
CA THR A 149 -5.86 52.62 -47.05
C THR A 149 -5.75 51.08 -46.96
N GLU A 150 -5.05 50.45 -47.91
CA GLU A 150 -4.86 48.99 -47.93
C GLU A 150 -4.08 48.51 -46.70
N VAL A 151 -2.99 49.21 -46.36
CA VAL A 151 -2.15 48.89 -45.19
C VAL A 151 -2.93 49.01 -43.89
N VAL A 152 -3.74 50.05 -43.73
CA VAL A 152 -4.56 50.23 -42.52
C VAL A 152 -5.63 49.15 -42.40
N LEU A 153 -6.28 48.76 -43.51
CA LEU A 153 -7.28 47.70 -43.50
C LEU A 153 -6.68 46.33 -43.18
N GLU A 154 -5.48 46.04 -43.67
CA GLU A 154 -4.75 44.82 -43.34
C GLU A 154 -4.41 44.76 -41.84
N GLU A 155 -3.88 45.84 -41.26
CA GLU A 155 -3.58 45.90 -39.83
C GLU A 155 -4.85 45.81 -38.96
N LEU A 156 -5.97 46.38 -39.39
CA LEU A 156 -7.25 46.23 -38.69
C LEU A 156 -7.72 44.76 -38.68
N ALA A 157 -7.64 44.07 -39.83
CA ALA A 157 -8.00 42.65 -39.92
C ALA A 157 -7.09 41.78 -39.04
N ARG A 158 -5.79 42.11 -38.99
CA ARG A 158 -4.81 41.45 -38.11
C ARG A 158 -5.15 41.64 -36.63
N ILE A 159 -5.44 42.87 -36.20
CA ILE A 159 -5.81 43.18 -34.80
C ILE A 159 -7.10 42.44 -34.41
N GLU A 160 -8.09 42.40 -35.30
CA GLU A 160 -9.33 41.67 -35.05
C GLU A 160 -9.08 40.16 -34.90
N ALA A 161 -8.23 39.58 -35.77
CA ALA A 161 -7.84 38.17 -35.66
C ALA A 161 -7.07 37.88 -34.36
N GLU A 162 -6.15 38.76 -33.96
CA GLU A 162 -5.39 38.63 -32.71
C GLU A 162 -6.31 38.69 -31.48
N LYS A 163 -7.28 39.61 -31.48
CA LYS A 163 -8.30 39.71 -30.41
C LYS A 163 -9.13 38.44 -30.28
N ILE A 164 -9.55 37.84 -31.40
CA ILE A 164 -10.30 36.57 -31.39
C ILE A 164 -9.42 35.43 -30.85
N ALA A 165 -8.16 35.38 -31.26
CA ALA A 165 -7.20 34.38 -30.77
C ALA A 165 -6.96 34.52 -29.26
N GLU A 166 -6.77 35.74 -28.76
CA GLU A 166 -6.59 36.01 -27.33
C GLU A 166 -7.83 35.60 -26.52
N ALA A 167 -9.04 35.91 -27.00
CA ALA A 167 -10.28 35.47 -26.36
C ALA A 167 -10.38 33.94 -26.30
N ALA A 168 -9.98 33.24 -27.36
CA ALA A 168 -9.95 31.78 -27.38
C ALA A 168 -8.94 31.19 -26.38
N VAL A 169 -7.74 31.77 -26.29
CA VAL A 169 -6.71 31.37 -25.32
C VAL A 169 -7.20 31.59 -23.89
N SER A 170 -7.82 32.75 -23.61
CA SER A 170 -8.38 33.04 -22.29
C SER A 170 -9.50 32.07 -21.91
N ALA A 171 -10.38 31.72 -22.85
CA ALA A 171 -11.45 30.75 -22.62
C ALA A 171 -10.89 29.35 -22.35
N HIS A 172 -9.86 28.93 -23.10
CA HIS A 172 -9.17 27.66 -22.86
C HIS A 172 -8.49 27.64 -21.48
N GLY A 173 -7.79 28.72 -21.10
CA GLY A 173 -7.16 28.84 -19.79
C GLY A 173 -8.17 28.72 -18.64
N ALA A 174 -9.34 29.33 -18.78
CA ALA A 174 -10.42 29.20 -17.78
C ALA A 174 -10.94 27.76 -17.67
N LEU A 175 -11.09 27.05 -18.80
CA LEU A 175 -11.51 25.65 -18.79
C LEU A 175 -10.46 24.74 -18.13
N VAL A 176 -9.18 24.95 -18.44
CA VAL A 176 -8.07 24.20 -17.82
C VAL A 176 -8.06 24.39 -16.31
N ALA A 177 -8.15 25.63 -15.82
CA ALA A 177 -8.20 25.91 -14.39
C ALA A 177 -9.39 25.24 -13.69
N GLN A 178 -10.56 25.19 -14.35
CA GLN A 178 -11.73 24.49 -13.82
C GLN A 178 -11.52 22.98 -13.77
N VAL A 179 -10.95 22.39 -14.82
CA VAL A 179 -10.64 20.95 -14.86
C VAL A 179 -9.62 20.57 -13.79
N GLU A 180 -8.56 21.35 -13.61
CA GLU A 180 -7.56 21.13 -12.55
C GLU A 180 -8.20 21.16 -11.16
N LYS A 181 -9.08 22.13 -10.91
CA LYS A 181 -9.82 22.25 -9.65
C LYS A 181 -10.71 21.04 -9.39
N ASP A 182 -11.48 20.62 -10.39
CA ASP A 182 -12.40 19.47 -10.27
C ASP A 182 -11.65 18.15 -10.09
N LEU A 183 -10.52 18.00 -10.79
CA LEU A 183 -9.63 16.85 -10.66
C LEU A 183 -8.97 16.80 -9.29
N ASN A 184 -8.48 17.93 -8.78
CA ASN A 184 -7.91 17.97 -7.43
C ASN A 184 -8.97 17.63 -6.36
N ALA A 185 -10.19 18.15 -6.49
CA ALA A 185 -11.30 17.84 -5.59
C ALA A 185 -11.73 16.36 -5.67
N SER A 186 -11.63 15.71 -6.84
CA SER A 186 -11.91 14.28 -6.96
C SER A 186 -10.82 13.43 -6.30
N PHE A 187 -9.54 13.77 -6.52
CA PHE A 187 -8.42 13.10 -5.85
C PHE A 187 -8.46 13.22 -4.33
N GLU A 188 -8.76 14.40 -3.78
CA GLU A 188 -8.89 14.59 -2.34
C GLU A 188 -10.00 13.70 -1.74
N ARG A 189 -11.13 13.58 -2.44
CA ARG A 189 -12.25 12.73 -2.03
C ARG A 189 -11.85 11.26 -2.01
N ASP A 190 -11.16 10.78 -3.04
CA ASP A 190 -10.77 9.38 -3.15
C ASP A 190 -9.64 9.05 -2.17
N LEU A 191 -8.67 9.95 -1.98
CA LEU A 191 -7.64 9.83 -0.93
C LEU A 191 -8.27 9.72 0.46
N LYS A 192 -9.32 10.50 0.74
CA LYS A 192 -10.04 10.40 2.01
C LYS A 192 -10.67 9.02 2.20
N LYS A 193 -11.37 8.51 1.18
CA LYS A 193 -11.98 7.16 1.23
C LYS A 193 -10.93 6.06 1.41
N GLU A 194 -9.80 6.14 0.71
CA GLU A 194 -8.73 5.16 0.85
C GLU A 194 -8.09 5.22 2.24
N ARG A 195 -7.89 6.41 2.82
CA ARG A 195 -7.44 6.55 4.22
C ARG A 195 -8.42 5.92 5.20
N GLU A 196 -9.73 6.14 5.03
CA GLU A 196 -10.77 5.52 5.87
C GLU A 196 -10.76 3.98 5.74
N LYS A 197 -10.55 3.44 4.53
CA LYS A 197 -10.38 1.99 4.33
C LYS A 197 -9.12 1.45 5.00
N VAL A 198 -8.00 2.16 4.88
CA VAL A 198 -6.74 1.76 5.55
C VAL A 198 -6.94 1.75 7.06
N GLU A 199 -7.56 2.77 7.63
CA GLU A 199 -7.82 2.83 9.08
C GLU A 199 -8.71 1.66 9.56
N THR A 200 -9.75 1.31 8.80
CA THR A 200 -10.62 0.17 9.15
C THR A 200 -9.88 -1.17 9.04
N LEU A 201 -9.05 -1.34 8.01
CA LEU A 201 -8.21 -2.54 7.86
C LEU A 201 -7.14 -2.65 8.95
N GLU A 202 -6.52 -1.55 9.35
CA GLU A 202 -5.55 -1.52 10.45
C GLU A 202 -6.20 -1.94 11.77
N LYS A 203 -7.40 -1.45 12.09
CA LYS A 203 -8.16 -1.88 13.28
C LYS A 203 -8.46 -3.37 13.25
N LEU A 204 -8.96 -3.89 12.12
CA LEU A 204 -9.23 -5.33 11.98
C LEU A 204 -7.96 -6.17 12.08
N ALA A 205 -6.84 -5.70 11.54
CA ALA A 205 -5.56 -6.38 11.63
C ALA A 205 -5.04 -6.42 13.08
N GLU A 206 -5.22 -5.34 13.84
CA GLU A 206 -4.85 -5.28 15.25
C GLU A 206 -5.74 -6.19 16.11
N GLU A 207 -7.05 -6.20 15.87
CA GLU A 207 -7.99 -7.14 16.51
C GLU A 207 -7.60 -8.60 16.24
N ALA A 208 -7.26 -8.93 14.99
CA ALA A 208 -6.80 -10.27 14.63
C ALA A 208 -5.48 -10.65 15.30
N ARG A 209 -4.56 -9.70 15.49
CA ARG A 209 -3.30 -9.91 16.24
C ARG A 209 -3.58 -10.21 17.71
N MET A 210 -4.41 -9.40 18.36
CA MET A 210 -4.80 -9.61 19.75
C MET A 210 -5.44 -10.98 19.96
N GLU A 211 -6.35 -11.40 19.07
CA GLU A 211 -7.00 -12.70 19.16
C GLU A 211 -6.01 -13.86 18.95
N LEU A 212 -5.07 -13.70 18.02
CA LEU A 212 -4.02 -14.70 17.78
C LEU A 212 -3.10 -14.87 19.00
N ASP A 213 -2.73 -13.77 19.67
CA ASP A 213 -1.93 -13.82 20.88
C ASP A 213 -2.72 -14.43 22.06
N ARG A 214 -4.02 -14.16 22.15
CA ARG A 214 -4.94 -14.82 23.11
C ARG A 214 -4.95 -16.33 22.91
N LEU A 215 -5.19 -16.80 21.68
CA LEU A 215 -5.21 -18.23 21.34
C LEU A 215 -3.85 -18.91 21.56
N ARG A 216 -2.74 -18.19 21.32
CA ARG A 216 -1.39 -18.70 21.64
C ARG A 216 -1.20 -18.91 23.14
N ALA A 217 -1.65 -17.97 23.96
CA ALA A 217 -1.59 -18.08 25.41
C ALA A 217 -2.44 -19.26 25.92
N GLU A 218 -3.66 -19.41 25.40
CA GLU A 218 -4.53 -20.56 25.72
C GLU A 218 -3.88 -21.89 25.35
N ARG A 219 -3.32 -21.99 24.14
CA ARG A 219 -2.62 -23.21 23.70
C ARG A 219 -1.42 -23.54 24.58
N GLU A 220 -0.64 -22.55 25.00
CA GLU A 220 0.51 -22.79 25.88
C GLU A 220 0.05 -23.25 27.27
N GLU A 221 -1.06 -22.71 27.79
CA GLU A 221 -1.64 -23.19 29.05
C GLU A 221 -2.17 -24.63 28.94
N GLU A 222 -2.90 -24.97 27.88
CA GLU A 222 -3.33 -26.35 27.61
C GLU A 222 -2.14 -27.30 27.53
N LYS A 223 -1.08 -26.90 26.82
CA LYS A 223 0.16 -27.67 26.73
C LYS A 223 0.82 -27.85 28.11
N ASN A 224 0.83 -26.82 28.95
CA ASN A 224 1.34 -26.92 30.32
C ASN A 224 0.51 -27.89 31.17
N ILE A 225 -0.82 -27.87 31.04
CA ILE A 225 -1.72 -28.82 31.71
C ILE A 225 -1.40 -30.25 31.26
N LEU A 226 -1.25 -30.48 29.95
CA LEU A 226 -0.89 -31.80 29.41
C LEU A 226 0.48 -32.28 29.89
N LEU A 227 1.48 -31.40 29.96
CA LEU A 227 2.80 -31.73 30.48
C LEU A 227 2.75 -32.13 31.97
N ARG A 228 1.98 -31.41 32.79
CA ARG A 228 1.75 -31.77 34.19
C ARG A 228 1.04 -33.11 34.32
N GLY A 229 0.00 -33.35 33.51
CA GLY A 229 -0.71 -34.62 33.48
C GLY A 229 0.20 -35.79 33.08
N ARG A 230 1.04 -35.61 32.06
CA ARG A 230 2.04 -36.60 31.65
C ARG A 230 3.02 -36.90 32.78
N ALA A 231 3.55 -35.89 33.45
CA ALA A 231 4.48 -36.06 34.56
C ALA A 231 3.83 -36.83 35.74
N ALA A 232 2.55 -36.56 36.03
CA ALA A 232 1.80 -37.30 37.05
C ALA A 232 1.64 -38.78 36.69
N VAL A 233 1.24 -39.09 35.45
CA VAL A 233 1.12 -40.48 34.96
C VAL A 233 2.46 -41.20 34.98
N GLU A 234 3.56 -40.53 34.60
CA GLU A 234 4.90 -41.09 34.65
C GLU A 234 5.34 -41.42 36.09
N SER A 235 5.02 -40.54 37.04
CA SER A 235 5.23 -40.80 38.47
C SER A 235 4.42 -42.00 38.98
N GLU A 236 3.15 -42.12 38.60
CA GLU A 236 2.32 -43.27 38.98
C GLU A 236 2.84 -44.58 38.36
N MET A 237 3.29 -44.52 37.11
CA MET A 237 3.89 -45.66 36.42
C MET A 237 5.17 -46.14 37.12
N GLU A 238 6.00 -45.23 37.62
CA GLU A 238 7.19 -45.59 38.39
C GLU A 238 6.82 -46.30 39.71
N VAL A 239 5.79 -45.82 40.41
CA VAL A 239 5.27 -46.47 41.63
C VAL A 239 4.73 -47.86 41.31
N LEU A 240 3.94 -48.02 40.24
CA LEU A 240 3.43 -49.32 39.81
C LEU A 240 4.57 -50.27 39.41
N SER A 241 5.62 -49.78 38.77
CA SER A 241 6.79 -50.60 38.44
C SER A 241 7.51 -51.09 39.68
N LYS A 242 7.68 -50.24 40.70
CA LYS A 242 8.26 -50.62 42.01
C LYS A 242 7.39 -51.65 42.72
N LEU A 243 6.07 -51.46 42.73
CA LEU A 243 5.15 -52.42 43.32
C LEU A 243 5.17 -53.76 42.58
N ARG A 244 5.25 -53.74 41.24
CA ARG A 244 5.39 -54.96 40.44
C ARG A 244 6.66 -55.73 40.81
N SER A 245 7.81 -55.06 40.90
CA SER A 245 9.06 -55.73 41.28
C SER A 245 9.02 -56.31 42.69
N GLU A 246 8.40 -55.61 43.65
CA GLU A 246 8.19 -56.12 45.01
C GLU A 246 7.31 -57.38 45.02
N VAL A 247 6.21 -57.38 44.26
CA VAL A 247 5.33 -58.56 44.13
C VAL A 247 6.04 -59.73 43.45
N GLU A 248 6.84 -59.46 42.42
CA GLU A 248 7.67 -60.47 41.75
C GLU A 248 8.71 -61.08 42.73
N GLU A 249 9.33 -60.26 43.57
CA GLU A 249 10.26 -60.71 44.61
C GLU A 249 9.55 -61.56 45.68
N GLN A 250 8.37 -61.12 46.14
CA GLN A 250 7.54 -61.89 47.07
C GLN A 250 7.10 -63.23 46.45
N LEU A 251 6.71 -63.24 45.18
CA LEU A 251 6.38 -64.47 44.45
C LEU A 251 7.58 -65.42 44.38
N HIS A 252 8.77 -64.90 44.07
CA HIS A 252 9.99 -65.70 44.03
C HIS A 252 10.32 -66.30 45.40
N SER A 253 10.18 -65.51 46.47
CA SER A 253 10.34 -65.97 47.87
C SER A 253 9.36 -67.09 48.22
N VAL A 254 8.07 -66.96 47.87
CA VAL A 254 7.06 -68.00 48.09
C VAL A 254 7.36 -69.26 47.28
N LEU A 255 7.77 -69.12 46.01
CA LEU A 255 8.16 -70.26 45.18
C LEU A 255 9.37 -71.00 45.78
N SER A 256 10.37 -70.28 46.30
CA SER A 256 11.50 -70.88 47.03
C SER A 256 11.03 -71.66 48.26
N LYS A 257 10.20 -71.03 49.11
CA LYS A 257 9.61 -71.70 50.29
C LYS A 257 8.78 -72.92 49.91
N LYS A 258 8.04 -72.89 48.79
CA LYS A 258 7.29 -74.05 48.27
C LYS A 258 8.23 -75.20 47.92
N VAL A 259 9.38 -74.92 47.31
CA VAL A 259 10.41 -75.92 47.01
C VAL A 259 10.97 -76.51 48.31
N GLU A 260 11.33 -75.68 49.28
CA GLU A 260 11.79 -76.13 50.61
C GLU A 260 10.74 -77.01 51.30
N ILE A 261 9.46 -76.58 51.33
CA ILE A 261 8.36 -77.38 51.88
C ILE A 261 8.21 -78.71 51.14
N SER A 262 8.37 -78.75 49.82
CA SER A 262 8.28 -80.01 49.07
C SER A 262 9.41 -80.98 49.44
N PHE A 263 10.63 -80.45 49.67
CA PHE A 263 11.76 -81.24 50.14
C PHE A 263 11.51 -81.78 51.56
N GLU A 264 11.01 -80.93 52.46
CA GLU A 264 10.63 -81.32 53.82
C GLU A 264 9.50 -82.34 53.83
N LYS A 265 8.50 -82.21 52.96
CA LYS A 265 7.44 -83.20 52.79
C LYS A 265 7.99 -84.56 52.37
N SER A 266 8.87 -84.61 51.36
CA SER A 266 9.53 -85.86 50.96
C SER A 266 10.40 -86.46 52.07
N ARG A 267 11.00 -85.62 52.92
CA ARG A 267 11.73 -86.07 54.11
C ARG A 267 10.79 -86.69 55.14
N ILE A 268 9.65 -86.05 55.43
CA ILE A 268 8.62 -86.57 56.33
C ILE A 268 8.04 -87.89 55.79
N GLU A 269 7.74 -87.98 54.49
CA GLU A 269 7.24 -89.22 53.86
C GLU A 269 8.24 -90.38 54.03
N LYS A 270 9.55 -90.13 53.94
CA LYS A 270 10.58 -91.14 54.23
C LYS A 270 10.55 -91.58 55.69
N LEU A 271 10.52 -90.63 56.63
CA LEU A 271 10.45 -90.93 58.06
C LEU A 271 9.17 -91.70 58.41
N GLN A 272 8.02 -91.33 57.82
CA GLN A 272 6.77 -92.07 58.00
C GLN A 272 6.90 -93.52 57.53
N LYS A 273 7.53 -93.76 56.38
CA LYS A 273 7.77 -95.11 55.86
C LYS A 273 8.73 -95.90 56.76
N GLU A 274 9.76 -95.27 57.31
CA GLU A 274 10.64 -95.88 58.31
C GLU A 274 9.86 -96.28 59.57
N ILE A 275 9.02 -95.39 60.11
CA ILE A 275 8.16 -95.67 61.26
C ILE A 275 7.16 -96.80 60.96
N GLU A 276 6.57 -96.84 59.77
CA GLU A 276 5.70 -97.96 59.35
C GLU A 276 6.45 -99.29 59.34
N ASN A 277 7.68 -99.31 58.81
CA ASN A 277 8.52 -100.51 58.82
C ASN A 277 8.91 -100.92 60.26
N GLU A 278 9.27 -99.97 61.12
CA GLU A 278 9.56 -100.22 62.52
C GLU A 278 8.33 -100.74 63.27
N ASN A 279 7.14 -100.17 63.04
CA ASN A 279 5.90 -100.67 63.61
C ASN A 279 5.60 -102.10 63.16
N LEU A 280 5.81 -102.45 61.88
CA LEU A 280 5.69 -103.83 61.41
C LEU A 280 6.68 -104.75 62.13
N ALA A 281 7.93 -104.32 62.32
CA ALA A 281 8.93 -105.07 63.06
C ALA A 281 8.52 -105.26 64.54
N VAL A 282 7.97 -104.23 65.18
CA VAL A 282 7.44 -104.31 66.54
C VAL A 282 6.28 -105.29 66.64
N VAL A 283 5.34 -105.27 65.69
CA VAL A 283 4.22 -106.24 65.65
C VAL A 283 4.72 -107.68 65.49
N LEU A 284 5.73 -107.90 64.64
CA LEU A 284 6.38 -109.21 64.50
C LEU A 284 7.06 -109.64 65.79
N LEU A 285 7.84 -108.76 66.42
CA LEU A 285 8.48 -109.03 67.71
C LEU A 285 7.45 -109.29 68.82
N GLN A 286 6.30 -108.59 68.83
CA GLN A 286 5.21 -108.87 69.76
C GLN A 286 4.60 -110.26 69.53
N TYR A 287 4.45 -110.67 68.27
CA TYR A 287 4.00 -112.01 67.93
C TYR A 287 5.00 -113.07 68.40
N GLU A 288 6.29 -112.88 68.12
CA GLU A 288 7.37 -113.77 68.60
C GLU A 288 7.39 -113.86 70.12
N LEU A 289 7.32 -112.73 70.83
CA LEU A 289 7.28 -112.69 72.29
C LEU A 289 6.05 -113.43 72.86
N GLU A 290 4.89 -113.31 72.21
CA GLU A 290 3.68 -114.03 72.63
C GLU A 290 3.80 -115.55 72.39
N VAL A 291 4.47 -115.97 71.32
CA VAL A 291 4.81 -117.38 71.08
C VAL A 291 5.78 -117.89 72.15
N GLU A 292 6.84 -117.14 72.46
CA GLU A 292 7.79 -117.49 73.52
C GLU A 292 7.10 -117.56 74.88
N ARG A 293 6.20 -116.62 75.18
CA ARG A 293 5.42 -116.60 76.43
C ARG A 293 4.52 -117.83 76.56
N LYS A 294 3.89 -118.26 75.45
CA LYS A 294 3.11 -119.53 75.41
C LYS A 294 4.00 -120.75 75.58
N ALA A 295 5.17 -120.79 74.95
CA ALA A 295 6.14 -121.88 75.12
C ALA A 295 6.63 -121.97 76.57
N LEU A 296 6.95 -120.83 77.21
CA LEU A 296 7.30 -120.76 78.63
C LEU A 296 6.15 -121.22 79.54
N SER A 297 4.90 -120.84 79.24
CA SER A 297 3.73 -121.34 79.96
C SER A 297 3.58 -122.85 79.85
N MET A 298 3.81 -123.41 78.65
CA MET A 298 3.77 -124.86 78.43
C MET A 298 4.91 -125.58 79.17
N ALA A 299 6.13 -125.04 79.13
CA ALA A 299 7.28 -125.59 79.86
C ALA A 299 7.05 -125.55 81.37
N ARG A 300 6.43 -124.49 81.89
CA ARG A 300 6.07 -124.36 83.30
C ARG A 300 5.01 -125.40 83.71
N ALA A 301 3.97 -125.59 82.91
CA ALA A 301 2.95 -126.62 83.17
C ALA A 301 3.55 -128.04 83.13
N TRP A 302 4.50 -128.30 82.21
CA TRP A 302 5.24 -129.56 82.16
C TRP A 302 6.09 -129.78 83.42
N ALA A 303 6.85 -128.76 83.86
CA ALA A 303 7.65 -128.84 85.07
C ALA A 303 6.80 -129.06 86.34
N GLU A 304 5.63 -128.43 86.42
CA GLU A 304 4.68 -128.61 87.52
C GLU A 304 4.14 -130.04 87.59
N GLU A 305 3.86 -130.67 86.44
CA GLU A 305 3.31 -132.03 86.40
C GLU A 305 4.37 -133.12 86.60
N GLU A 306 5.60 -132.88 86.18
CA GLU A 306 6.72 -133.77 86.49
C GLU A 306 7.10 -133.71 87.98
N ALA A 307 7.02 -132.52 88.61
CA ALA A 307 7.18 -132.38 90.06
C ALA A 307 6.09 -133.12 90.86
N LYS A 308 4.88 -133.25 90.33
CA LYS A 308 3.77 -134.00 90.96
C LYS A 308 4.01 -135.51 90.92
N LYS A 309 4.45 -136.05 89.77
CA LYS A 309 4.87 -137.46 89.66
C LYS A 309 6.05 -137.82 90.56
N ALA A 310 6.99 -136.89 90.75
CA ALA A 310 8.11 -137.10 91.67
C ALA A 310 7.65 -137.21 93.13
N ARG A 311 6.64 -136.42 93.55
CA ARG A 311 6.04 -136.52 94.89
C ARG A 311 5.27 -137.83 95.10
N GLU A 312 4.61 -138.33 94.06
CA GLU A 312 3.91 -139.62 94.11
C GLU A 312 4.89 -140.79 94.25
N HIS A 313 6.03 -140.77 93.54
CA HIS A 313 7.10 -141.75 93.72
C HIS A 313 7.74 -141.69 95.12
N ALA A 314 7.92 -140.50 95.70
CA ALA A 314 8.45 -140.35 97.05
C ALA A 314 7.53 -141.00 98.11
N ARG A 315 6.20 -140.86 97.98
CA ARG A 315 5.23 -141.53 98.88
C ARG A 315 5.28 -143.05 98.79
N ALA A 316 5.38 -143.58 97.57
CA ALA A 316 5.43 -145.02 97.35
C ALA A 316 6.69 -145.66 97.98
N LEU A 317 7.82 -144.95 97.96
CA LEU A 317 9.07 -145.39 98.58
C LEU A 317 9.01 -145.37 100.12
N GLU A 318 8.26 -144.44 100.71
CA GLU A 318 8.10 -144.30 102.15
C GLU A 318 7.19 -145.39 102.76
N GLU A 319 6.17 -145.82 102.02
CA GLU A 319 5.30 -146.95 102.42
C GLU A 319 6.01 -148.30 102.33
N ALA A 320 6.86 -148.50 101.31
CA ALA A 320 7.69 -149.70 101.18
C ALA A 320 8.71 -149.82 102.33
N ARG A 321 9.27 -148.69 102.78
CA ARG A 321 10.22 -148.64 103.90
C ARG A 321 9.61 -149.11 105.22
N ASN A 322 8.36 -148.74 105.50
CA ASN A 322 7.67 -149.13 106.75
C ASN A 322 7.30 -150.62 106.83
N GLN A 323 7.19 -151.33 105.70
CA GLN A 323 6.96 -152.78 105.69
C GLN A 323 8.22 -153.58 105.98
N TRP A 324 9.40 -153.07 105.62
CA TRP A 324 10.66 -153.81 105.75
C TRP A 324 11.27 -153.74 107.17
N GLU A 325 10.90 -152.72 107.95
CA GLU A 325 11.36 -152.55 109.34
C GLU A 325 10.74 -153.56 110.34
N ARG A 326 9.56 -154.13 110.04
CA ARG A 326 8.90 -155.13 110.91
C ARG A 326 9.45 -156.56 110.79
N GLN A 327 10.28 -156.84 109.79
CA GLN A 327 10.80 -158.19 109.52
C GLN A 327 12.30 -158.36 109.83
N GLY A 328 12.91 -157.41 110.56
CA GLY A 328 14.27 -157.58 111.07
C GLY A 328 15.38 -157.52 110.03
N ILE A 329 15.13 -156.89 108.86
CA ILE A 329 16.15 -156.66 107.83
C ILE A 329 16.62 -155.21 107.93
N LYS A 330 17.90 -155.02 108.26
CA LYS A 330 18.56 -153.71 108.24
C LYS A 330 18.98 -153.39 106.80
N VAL A 331 18.27 -152.47 106.15
CA VAL A 331 18.60 -151.92 104.83
C VAL A 331 19.36 -150.60 105.01
N THR A 332 20.61 -150.59 104.60
CA THR A 332 21.42 -149.38 104.36
C THR A 332 21.42 -149.08 102.87
N VAL A 333 20.93 -147.89 102.50
CA VAL A 333 21.14 -147.29 101.18
C VAL A 333 22.08 -146.11 101.37
N GLU A 334 23.28 -146.21 100.79
CA GLU A 334 24.22 -145.10 100.64
C GLU A 334 23.65 -144.08 99.65
N GLY A 335 23.69 -142.81 100.06
CA GLY A 335 23.24 -141.68 99.27
C GLY A 335 24.29 -141.18 98.29
N GLY A 336 23.80 -140.49 97.26
CA GLY A 336 24.62 -139.74 96.32
C GLY A 336 23.75 -138.97 95.34
N LEU A 337 23.23 -137.82 95.78
CA LEU A 337 22.66 -136.75 94.96
C LEU A 337 23.76 -135.74 94.61
N GLY A 338 23.73 -135.20 93.40
CA GLY A 338 24.57 -134.06 93.01
C GLY A 338 24.57 -133.78 91.50
N ASP A 339 23.47 -133.20 91.03
CA ASP A 339 23.35 -132.54 89.72
C ASP A 339 23.99 -131.13 89.73
N CYS A 340 24.41 -130.69 88.55
CA CYS A 340 24.19 -129.34 88.03
C CYS A 340 23.46 -129.45 86.70
#